data_AF-A0A1G4NUW3-F1
#
_entry.id   AF-A0A1G4NUW3-F1
#
_cell.length_a   1.000
_cell.length_b   1.000
_cell.length_c   1.000
_cell.angle_alpha   90.00
_cell.angle_beta   90.00
_cell.angle_gamma   90.00
#
_symmetry.space_group_name_H-M   'P 1'
#
loop_
_entity.id
_entity.type
_entity.pdbx_description
1 polymer ?
#
loop_
_entity_poly.entity_id
_entity_poly.type
_entity_poly.pdbx_seq_one_letter_code
_entity_poly.pdbx_strand_id
1 'polypeptide(L)'
;MVKKIIVSQLNNIAAIIHNSKIQELVIKRDTYQVNDIYIGIVRKIFTSINAAFIKLNYTQKSGFIHISDTKYLYNLKYLSIYNIADVISLQQKILVQIIKEPTVTKGPRLTTNIHLSGQYVILMPFNNTICIGQNIYDENERAFLRALGILVKPFRMGILFKETSVGIDEKILIKDIRELSRKWNFIEKSALTTSGPRLLYYDSSIIHKILRDHFNRQITMVITDSKNSLKQIHEYLIGQHIIPQKQQLCIQLYNNKKCILERFGINSVIFNILKPKVELASGIHLVIESSEALTTIDVNSGSFQHDKHNHDAILQTNCLAATEIGYQIKIRNLNGIIVIDFIDMKSHQDQLTLLEHLNKVLIYDEAKPEIVQLSELGLVELTRRRRGQSITEVFGEAKNHQKGIHNHAGKMMKEHNSTDSHHYQKDVNAIFFKKKFNHFDQINNHKKKKNIFKNLKYQHIVPLNLYYSTIDQTIEYS
;
A
#
# COMPACT_ATOMS: atom_id res chain seq x y z
N MET A 1 17.69 -15.29 13.31
CA MET A 1 16.36 -15.02 12.72
C MET A 1 16.56 -14.77 11.24
N VAL A 2 15.88 -15.52 10.38
CA VAL A 2 16.19 -15.62 8.94
C VAL A 2 15.03 -15.01 8.16
N LYS A 3 15.25 -13.88 7.50
CA LYS A 3 14.25 -13.22 6.63
C LYS A 3 14.43 -13.73 5.20
N LYS A 4 13.35 -14.23 4.60
CA LYS A 4 13.36 -14.85 3.27
C LYS A 4 12.39 -14.13 2.34
N ILE A 5 12.79 -13.94 1.08
CA ILE A 5 11.88 -13.60 -0.01
C ILE A 5 11.56 -14.86 -0.79
N ILE A 6 10.29 -15.08 -1.08
CA ILE A 6 9.80 -16.17 -1.91
C ILE A 6 9.07 -15.57 -3.10
N VAL A 7 9.47 -15.94 -4.31
CA VAL A 7 8.89 -15.40 -5.54
C VAL A 7 8.40 -16.53 -6.42
N SER A 8 7.09 -16.58 -6.65
CA SER A 8 6.50 -17.40 -7.71
C SER A 8 6.24 -16.54 -8.93
N GLN A 9 7.09 -16.66 -9.96
CA GLN A 9 6.92 -15.92 -11.20
C GLN A 9 5.69 -16.41 -11.96
N LEU A 10 5.41 -17.73 -11.94
CA LEU A 10 4.28 -18.32 -12.65
C LEU A 10 2.92 -17.82 -12.13
N ASN A 11 2.82 -17.64 -10.80
CA ASN A 11 1.60 -17.18 -10.16
C ASN A 11 1.60 -15.65 -9.93
N ASN A 12 2.66 -14.93 -10.32
CA ASN A 12 2.83 -13.49 -10.07
C ASN A 12 2.64 -13.09 -8.59
N ILE A 13 3.06 -13.95 -7.66
CA ILE A 13 2.97 -13.75 -6.21
C ILE A 13 4.36 -13.81 -5.61
N ALA A 14 4.67 -12.85 -4.74
CA ALA A 14 5.83 -12.87 -3.88
C ALA A 14 5.42 -12.71 -2.41
N ALA A 15 6.20 -13.29 -1.51
CA ALA A 15 5.98 -13.23 -0.08
C ALA A 15 7.29 -12.97 0.66
N ILE A 16 7.19 -12.21 1.76
CA ILE A 16 8.29 -11.99 2.69
C ILE A 16 8.00 -12.80 3.94
N ILE A 17 8.90 -13.71 4.28
CA ILE A 17 8.75 -14.58 5.45
C ILE A 17 9.81 -14.20 6.47
N HIS A 18 9.38 -14.04 7.72
CA HIS A 18 10.27 -13.81 8.86
C HIS A 18 9.84 -14.73 10.00
N ASN A 19 10.75 -15.58 10.48
CA ASN A 19 10.48 -16.58 11.51
C ASN A 19 9.21 -17.39 11.20
N SER A 20 9.15 -17.98 10.00
CA SER A 20 8.04 -18.82 9.52
C SER A 20 6.67 -18.12 9.35
N LYS A 21 6.51 -16.86 9.76
CA LYS A 21 5.30 -16.06 9.50
C LYS A 21 5.48 -15.16 8.29
N ILE A 22 4.47 -15.13 7.43
CA ILE A 22 4.45 -14.25 6.24
C ILE A 22 4.16 -12.83 6.71
N GLN A 23 5.11 -11.93 6.54
CA GLN A 23 5.00 -10.52 6.94
C GLN A 23 4.37 -9.65 5.88
N GLU A 24 4.49 -10.05 4.60
CA GLU A 24 4.04 -9.25 3.47
C GLU A 24 3.77 -10.13 2.27
N LEU A 25 2.71 -9.79 1.52
CA LEU A 25 2.33 -10.42 0.27
C LEU A 25 2.33 -9.35 -0.82
N VAL A 26 3.07 -9.59 -1.89
CA VAL A 26 3.07 -8.75 -3.09
C VAL A 26 2.48 -9.56 -4.22
N ILE A 27 1.39 -9.05 -4.79
CA ILE A 27 0.64 -9.73 -5.83
C ILE A 27 0.62 -8.82 -7.05
N LYS A 28 0.91 -9.41 -8.21
CA LYS A 28 0.79 -8.72 -9.49
C LYS A 28 -0.28 -9.40 -10.34
N ARG A 29 -1.07 -8.58 -11.03
CA ARG A 29 -2.11 -9.05 -11.96
C ARG A 29 -1.92 -8.39 -13.32
N ASP A 30 -2.60 -8.95 -14.32
CA ASP A 30 -2.74 -8.38 -15.65
C ASP A 30 -3.81 -7.26 -15.69
N THR A 31 -3.87 -6.49 -14.61
CA THR A 31 -4.68 -5.27 -14.49
C THR A 31 -3.78 -4.05 -14.53
N TYR A 32 -4.36 -2.87 -14.75
CA TYR A 32 -3.66 -1.58 -14.66
C TYR A 32 -2.76 -1.49 -13.41
N GLN A 33 -1.45 -1.38 -13.60
CA GLN A 33 -0.49 -1.18 -12.52
C GLN A 33 -0.03 0.27 -12.45
N VAL A 34 0.38 0.71 -11.26
CA VAL A 34 1.07 2.00 -11.11
C VAL A 34 2.32 2.02 -11.99
N ASN A 35 2.59 3.18 -12.59
CA ASN A 35 3.67 3.46 -13.53
C ASN A 35 3.55 2.84 -14.92
N ASP A 36 2.56 1.99 -15.19
CA ASP A 36 2.29 1.55 -16.56
C ASP A 36 1.96 2.76 -17.44
N ILE A 37 2.50 2.75 -18.66
CA ILE A 37 2.32 3.81 -19.65
C ILE A 37 1.53 3.27 -20.82
N TYR A 38 0.45 3.96 -21.13
CA TYR A 38 -0.46 3.64 -22.22
C TYR A 38 -0.51 4.80 -23.21
N ILE A 39 -0.72 4.47 -24.48
CA ILE A 39 -1.42 5.38 -25.38
C ILE A 39 -2.91 5.13 -25.20
N GLY A 40 -3.66 6.17 -24.86
CA GLY A 40 -5.09 6.10 -24.61
C GLY A 40 -5.88 7.01 -25.56
N ILE A 41 -7.19 6.79 -25.64
CA ILE A 41 -8.10 7.60 -26.45
C ILE A 41 -9.11 8.29 -25.54
N VAL A 42 -9.26 9.60 -25.67
CA VAL A 42 -10.23 10.38 -24.91
C VAL A 42 -11.64 9.98 -25.32
N ARG A 43 -12.40 9.43 -24.36
CA ARG A 43 -13.75 8.93 -24.62
C ARG A 43 -14.84 9.89 -24.15
N LYS A 44 -14.61 10.57 -23.03
CA LYS A 44 -15.58 11.52 -22.46
C LYS A 44 -14.86 12.63 -21.74
N ILE A 45 -15.42 13.84 -21.80
CA ILE A 45 -14.93 15.02 -21.10
C ILE A 45 -16.05 15.53 -20.19
N PHE A 46 -15.70 15.93 -18.98
CA PHE A 46 -16.60 16.49 -17.99
C PHE A 46 -16.03 17.82 -17.49
N THR A 47 -16.63 18.92 -17.95
CA THR A 47 -16.20 20.28 -17.61
C THR A 47 -16.52 20.64 -16.15
N SER A 48 -17.64 20.13 -15.59
CA SER A 48 -18.05 20.40 -14.20
C SER A 48 -17.03 19.98 -13.15
N ILE A 49 -16.23 18.95 -13.44
CA ILE A 49 -15.17 18.42 -12.57
C ILE A 49 -13.78 18.56 -13.21
N ASN A 50 -13.67 19.32 -14.31
CA ASN A 50 -12.44 19.53 -15.07
C ASN A 50 -11.62 18.24 -15.30
N ALA A 51 -12.30 17.20 -15.78
CA ALA A 51 -11.70 15.90 -15.98
C ALA A 51 -12.14 15.21 -17.27
N ALA A 52 -11.39 14.21 -17.69
CA ALA A 52 -11.69 13.37 -18.84
C ALA A 52 -11.52 11.88 -18.50
N PHE A 53 -12.24 11.03 -19.24
CA PHE A 53 -12.11 9.58 -19.19
C PHE A 53 -11.42 9.08 -20.44
N ILE A 54 -10.35 8.32 -20.23
CA ILE A 54 -9.42 7.86 -21.25
C ILE A 54 -9.53 6.35 -21.36
N LYS A 55 -9.85 5.87 -22.56
CA LYS A 55 -9.89 4.44 -22.86
C LYS A 55 -8.45 3.96 -23.07
N LEU A 56 -7.98 3.04 -22.22
CA LEU A 56 -6.62 2.49 -22.26
C LEU A 56 -6.56 1.08 -22.86
N ASN A 57 -7.66 0.33 -22.76
CA ASN A 57 -7.86 -0.96 -23.40
C ASN A 57 -9.35 -1.17 -23.71
N TYR A 58 -9.68 -2.33 -24.27
CA TYR A 58 -11.06 -2.66 -24.68
C TYR A 58 -11.86 -3.40 -23.60
N THR A 59 -11.20 -4.03 -22.64
CA THR A 59 -11.81 -4.96 -21.69
C THR A 59 -11.94 -4.41 -20.27
N GLN A 60 -11.13 -3.42 -19.89
CA GLN A 60 -11.13 -2.84 -18.55
C GLN A 60 -11.71 -1.42 -18.56
N LYS A 61 -11.93 -0.88 -17.37
CA LYS A 61 -12.51 0.46 -17.17
C LYS A 61 -11.63 1.55 -17.80
N SER A 62 -12.26 2.66 -18.20
CA SER A 62 -11.53 3.85 -18.64
C SER A 62 -10.82 4.50 -17.44
N GLY A 63 -9.62 5.03 -17.66
CA GLY A 63 -8.90 5.79 -16.65
C GLY A 63 -9.41 7.22 -16.55
N PHE A 64 -9.26 7.81 -15.37
CA PHE A 64 -9.66 9.18 -15.04
C PHE A 64 -8.45 10.09 -15.04
N ILE A 65 -8.52 11.23 -15.75
CA ILE A 65 -7.49 12.27 -15.73
C ILE A 65 -8.11 13.62 -15.37
N HIS A 66 -7.52 14.33 -14.42
CA HIS A 66 -7.91 15.69 -14.04
C HIS A 66 -7.02 16.71 -14.74
N ILE A 67 -7.50 17.95 -14.95
CA ILE A 67 -6.73 19.02 -15.62
C ILE A 67 -5.38 19.33 -14.95
N SER A 68 -5.26 19.14 -13.63
CA SER A 68 -3.97 19.29 -12.92
C SER A 68 -2.90 18.32 -13.43
N ASP A 69 -3.34 17.18 -13.97
CA ASP A 69 -2.48 16.09 -14.42
C ASP A 69 -2.23 16.15 -15.95
N THR A 70 -2.68 17.22 -16.61
CA THR A 70 -2.52 17.48 -18.06
C THR A 70 -1.55 18.61 -18.38
N LYS A 71 -0.76 19.06 -17.39
CA LYS A 71 0.08 20.27 -17.43
C LYS A 71 1.01 20.40 -18.65
N TYR A 72 1.43 19.29 -19.25
CA TYR A 72 2.38 19.27 -20.37
C TYR A 72 1.72 19.22 -21.75
N LEU A 73 0.39 19.15 -21.82
CA LEU A 73 -0.35 19.18 -23.08
C LEU A 73 -0.57 20.60 -23.61
N TYR A 74 -0.42 21.62 -22.77
CA TYR A 74 -0.61 23.01 -23.14
C TYR A 74 0.62 23.86 -22.81
N ASN A 75 0.89 24.85 -23.65
CA ASN A 75 2.01 25.76 -23.44
C ASN A 75 1.63 26.75 -22.32
N LEU A 76 2.48 26.89 -21.29
CA LEU A 76 2.27 27.75 -20.11
C LEU A 76 2.07 29.25 -20.42
N LYS A 77 2.13 29.65 -21.70
CA LYS A 77 1.80 31.01 -22.15
C LYS A 77 0.31 31.37 -22.02
N TYR A 78 -0.57 30.40 -21.83
CA TYR A 78 -2.00 30.63 -21.57
C TYR A 78 -2.31 30.40 -20.08
N LEU A 79 -2.04 31.42 -19.27
CA LEU A 79 -2.29 31.46 -17.82
C LEU A 79 -3.79 31.40 -17.42
N SER A 80 -4.70 31.28 -18.39
CA SER A 80 -6.14 31.34 -18.20
C SER A 80 -6.87 30.07 -18.66
N ILE A 81 -6.22 28.90 -18.59
CA ILE A 81 -6.89 27.63 -18.89
C ILE A 81 -7.55 27.13 -17.60
N TYR A 82 -8.85 27.34 -17.49
CA TYR A 82 -9.67 26.87 -16.38
C TYR A 82 -10.42 25.57 -16.69
N ASN A 83 -10.55 25.23 -17.98
CA ASN A 83 -11.39 24.11 -18.42
C ASN A 83 -10.59 23.04 -19.17
N ILE A 84 -10.88 21.78 -18.84
CA ILE A 84 -10.26 20.61 -19.48
C ILE A 84 -10.60 20.52 -20.97
N ALA A 85 -11.75 21.05 -21.39
CA ALA A 85 -12.21 21.04 -22.77
C ALA A 85 -11.31 21.87 -23.71
N ASP A 86 -10.58 22.84 -23.17
CA ASP A 86 -9.64 23.68 -23.93
C ASP A 86 -8.29 22.96 -24.15
N VAL A 87 -8.00 21.94 -23.34
CA VAL A 87 -6.73 21.20 -23.36
C VAL A 87 -6.85 19.90 -24.15
N ILE A 88 -8.00 19.24 -24.06
CA ILE A 88 -8.20 17.89 -24.59
C ILE A 88 -9.50 17.84 -25.39
N SER A 89 -9.45 17.17 -26.55
CA SER A 89 -10.61 16.94 -27.42
C SER A 89 -11.08 15.47 -27.40
N LEU A 90 -12.35 15.24 -27.73
CA LEU A 90 -12.88 13.88 -27.89
C LEU A 90 -12.12 13.12 -28.98
N GLN A 91 -11.93 11.82 -28.79
CA GLN A 91 -11.17 10.92 -29.67
C GLN A 91 -9.67 11.25 -29.83
N GLN A 92 -9.15 12.27 -29.15
CA GLN A 92 -7.73 12.58 -29.15
C GLN A 92 -6.94 11.41 -28.54
N LYS A 93 -5.81 11.08 -29.18
CA LYS A 93 -4.82 10.15 -28.63
C LYS A 93 -3.92 10.88 -27.64
N ILE A 94 -3.75 10.30 -26.45
CA ILE A 94 -2.90 10.90 -25.41
C ILE A 94 -2.03 9.83 -24.75
N LEU A 95 -0.77 10.17 -24.52
CA LEU A 95 0.16 9.35 -23.74
C LEU A 95 -0.09 9.60 -22.26
N VAL A 96 -0.33 8.54 -21.51
CA VAL A 96 -0.71 8.62 -20.10
C VAL A 96 0.00 7.56 -19.27
N GLN A 97 0.31 7.91 -18.03
CA GLN A 97 0.85 7.01 -17.02
C GLN A 97 -0.16 6.84 -15.89
N ILE A 98 -0.27 5.62 -15.37
CA ILE A 98 -1.11 5.33 -14.21
C ILE A 98 -0.40 5.76 -12.93
N ILE A 99 -1.05 6.62 -12.14
CA ILE A 99 -0.57 7.07 -10.83
C ILE A 99 -1.32 6.44 -9.66
N LYS A 100 -2.54 5.94 -9.88
CA LYS A 100 -3.30 5.16 -8.90
C LYS A 100 -3.99 3.99 -9.58
N GLU A 101 -3.87 2.82 -8.96
CA GLU A 101 -4.56 1.59 -9.37
C GLU A 101 -6.09 1.78 -9.38
N PRO A 102 -6.81 1.03 -10.22
CA PRO A 102 -8.27 1.02 -10.19
C PRO A 102 -8.79 0.47 -8.86
N THR A 103 -9.98 0.91 -8.48
CA THR A 103 -10.76 0.29 -7.41
C THR A 103 -11.92 -0.51 -8.00
N VAL A 104 -12.65 -1.24 -7.16
CA VAL A 104 -13.81 -2.03 -7.58
C VAL A 104 -14.82 -1.20 -8.38
N THR A 105 -15.01 0.07 -8.01
CA THR A 105 -15.97 0.97 -8.68
C THR A 105 -15.30 1.91 -9.68
N LYS A 106 -14.08 2.40 -9.43
CA LYS A 106 -13.43 3.48 -10.21
C LYS A 106 -12.27 2.96 -11.05
N GLY A 107 -12.11 3.50 -12.27
CA GLY A 107 -10.94 3.25 -13.10
C GLY A 107 -9.64 3.84 -12.51
N PRO A 108 -8.47 3.56 -13.11
CA PRO A 108 -7.20 4.09 -12.63
C PRO A 108 -7.13 5.61 -12.76
N ARG A 109 -6.36 6.28 -11.89
CA ARG A 109 -6.04 7.71 -12.09
C ARG A 109 -4.80 7.84 -12.97
N LEU A 110 -4.85 8.78 -13.91
CA LEU A 110 -3.85 8.99 -14.94
C LEU A 110 -3.17 10.35 -14.83
N THR A 111 -1.98 10.45 -15.41
CA THR A 111 -1.25 11.69 -15.66
C THR A 111 -0.60 11.68 -17.03
N THR A 112 -0.42 12.86 -17.62
CA THR A 112 0.40 13.05 -18.83
C THR A 112 1.87 13.34 -18.50
N ASN A 113 2.17 13.63 -17.22
CA ASN A 113 3.53 13.83 -16.75
C ASN A 113 4.21 12.48 -16.55
N ILE A 114 4.91 12.00 -17.57
CA ILE A 114 5.54 10.68 -17.54
C ILE A 114 6.79 10.72 -16.67
N HIS A 115 6.91 9.74 -15.78
CA HIS A 115 8.06 9.51 -14.92
C HIS A 115 8.58 8.09 -15.14
N LEU A 116 9.84 7.96 -15.56
CA LEU A 116 10.51 6.66 -15.65
C LEU A 116 11.44 6.51 -14.44
N SER A 117 11.06 5.61 -13.55
CA SER A 117 11.76 5.36 -12.29
C SER A 117 12.89 4.36 -12.51
N GLY A 118 14.14 4.81 -12.37
CA GLY A 118 15.32 3.97 -12.28
C GLY A 118 15.60 3.56 -10.84
N GLN A 119 16.79 3.04 -10.59
CA GLN A 119 17.19 2.63 -9.24
C GLN A 119 17.58 3.83 -8.38
N TYR A 120 18.32 4.77 -8.97
CA TYR A 120 18.90 5.93 -8.30
C TYR A 120 18.27 7.23 -8.80
N VAL A 121 17.80 7.24 -10.03
CA VAL A 121 17.30 8.45 -10.70
C VAL A 121 15.89 8.23 -11.24
N ILE A 122 15.09 9.28 -11.31
CA ILE A 122 13.83 9.32 -12.08
C ILE A 122 14.04 10.23 -13.28
N LEU A 123 13.83 9.70 -14.48
CA LEU A 123 13.81 10.49 -15.71
C LEU A 123 12.41 11.08 -15.92
N MET A 124 12.37 12.37 -16.25
CA MET A 124 11.16 13.15 -16.47
C MET A 124 11.21 13.74 -17.89
N PRO A 125 10.72 13.02 -18.92
CA PRO A 125 10.95 13.38 -20.31
C PRO A 125 10.35 14.72 -20.74
N PHE A 126 9.27 15.16 -20.07
CA PHE A 126 8.57 16.41 -20.39
C PHE A 126 8.94 17.59 -19.48
N ASN A 127 9.87 17.39 -18.55
CA ASN A 127 10.43 18.44 -17.70
C ASN A 127 11.83 18.80 -18.17
N ASN A 128 12.32 20.00 -17.88
CA ASN A 128 13.71 20.38 -18.17
C ASN A 128 14.43 20.82 -16.88
N THR A 129 14.17 20.12 -15.78
CA THR A 129 14.68 20.48 -14.45
C THR A 129 15.56 19.38 -13.88
N ILE A 130 16.54 19.79 -13.06
CA ILE A 130 17.34 18.89 -12.23
C ILE A 130 16.81 19.02 -10.81
N CYS A 131 16.31 17.92 -10.27
CA CYS A 131 15.73 17.85 -8.94
C CYS A 131 16.58 16.91 -8.07
N ILE A 132 16.65 17.20 -6.77
CA ILE A 132 17.26 16.32 -5.78
C ILE A 132 16.23 16.03 -4.71
N GLY A 133 16.17 14.77 -4.27
CA GLY A 133 15.28 14.32 -3.20
C GLY A 133 15.37 15.20 -1.96
N GLN A 134 14.21 15.47 -1.35
CA GLN A 134 14.12 16.32 -0.16
C GLN A 134 14.82 15.70 1.05
N ASN A 135 14.90 14.36 1.11
CA ASN A 135 15.55 13.63 2.21
C ASN A 135 17.08 13.64 2.14
N ILE A 136 17.69 14.23 1.11
CA ILE A 136 19.14 14.37 1.00
C ILE A 136 19.51 15.71 1.63
N TYR A 137 20.00 15.67 2.87
CA TYR A 137 20.33 16.86 3.68
C TYR A 137 21.78 17.34 3.51
N ASP A 138 22.70 16.49 3.05
CA ASP A 138 24.10 16.86 2.86
C ASP A 138 24.25 17.81 1.67
N GLU A 139 24.67 19.05 1.93
CA GLU A 139 24.85 20.06 0.89
C GLU A 139 25.99 19.75 -0.07
N ASN A 140 27.04 19.04 0.37
CA ASN A 140 28.14 18.65 -0.52
C ASN A 140 27.64 17.64 -1.56
N GLU A 141 26.90 16.62 -1.11
CA GLU A 141 26.30 15.63 -1.98
C GLU A 141 25.28 16.28 -2.94
N ARG A 142 24.46 17.22 -2.43
CA ARG A 142 23.52 17.97 -3.26
C ARG A 142 24.25 18.77 -4.33
N ALA A 143 25.33 19.47 -3.99
CA ALA A 143 26.13 20.23 -4.94
C ALA A 143 26.74 19.30 -6.02
N PHE A 144 27.31 18.17 -5.61
CA PHE A 144 27.83 17.14 -6.51
C PHE A 144 26.77 16.61 -7.47
N LEU A 145 25.61 16.17 -6.96
CA LEU A 145 24.53 15.64 -7.79
C LEU A 145 23.94 16.70 -8.75
N ARG A 146 23.88 17.98 -8.33
CA ARG A 146 23.50 19.08 -9.25
C ARG A 146 24.52 19.21 -10.39
N ALA A 147 25.80 19.27 -10.06
CA ALA A 147 26.87 19.41 -11.05
C ALA A 147 26.87 18.23 -12.03
N LEU A 148 26.80 17.00 -11.51
CA LEU A 148 26.67 15.80 -12.33
C LEU A 148 25.44 15.88 -13.22
N GLY A 149 24.28 16.24 -12.65
CA GLY A 149 23.03 16.43 -13.37
C GLY A 149 23.17 17.39 -14.56
N ILE A 150 23.84 18.54 -14.39
CA ILE A 150 24.06 19.52 -15.47
C ILE A 150 24.81 18.88 -16.64
N LEU A 151 25.80 18.03 -16.35
CA LEU A 151 26.64 17.39 -17.36
C LEU A 151 25.93 16.24 -18.09
N VAL A 152 25.10 15.47 -17.38
CA VAL A 152 24.61 14.16 -17.88
C VAL A 152 23.13 14.18 -18.29
N LYS A 153 22.39 15.25 -17.96
CA LYS A 153 20.97 15.39 -18.26
C LYS A 153 20.70 15.33 -19.77
N PRO A 154 19.79 14.45 -20.23
CA PRO A 154 19.38 14.45 -21.64
C PRO A 154 18.74 15.77 -22.07
N PHE A 155 18.88 16.11 -23.36
CA PHE A 155 18.34 17.35 -23.92
C PHE A 155 16.83 17.46 -23.71
N ARG A 156 16.36 18.62 -23.23
CA ARG A 156 14.95 18.92 -22.91
C ARG A 156 14.24 17.99 -21.92
N MET A 157 14.97 17.06 -21.28
CA MET A 157 14.44 16.20 -20.23
C MET A 157 14.94 16.63 -18.85
N GLY A 158 14.27 16.13 -17.82
CA GLY A 158 14.55 16.41 -16.43
C GLY A 158 14.96 15.14 -15.72
N ILE A 159 15.69 15.29 -14.62
CA ILE A 159 16.11 14.16 -13.79
C ILE A 159 15.94 14.51 -12.34
N LEU A 160 15.50 13.53 -11.55
CA LEU A 160 15.40 13.61 -10.11
C LEU A 160 16.30 12.55 -9.48
N PHE A 161 17.28 12.98 -8.69
CA PHE A 161 18.12 12.09 -7.89
C PHE A 161 17.38 11.68 -6.62
N LYS A 162 17.26 10.37 -6.38
CA LYS A 162 16.61 9.79 -5.20
C LYS A 162 17.57 9.72 -4.03
N GLU A 163 17.06 9.53 -2.82
CA GLU A 163 17.87 9.28 -1.61
C GLU A 163 18.85 8.11 -1.79
N THR A 164 18.49 7.10 -2.58
CA THR A 164 19.36 5.95 -2.90
C THR A 164 20.60 6.31 -3.73
N SER A 165 20.66 7.51 -4.33
CA SER A 165 21.80 7.95 -5.13
C SER A 165 22.99 8.47 -4.31
N VAL A 166 22.79 8.72 -3.01
CA VAL A 166 23.82 9.27 -2.13
C VAL A 166 25.00 8.31 -1.99
N GLY A 167 26.21 8.79 -2.28
CA GLY A 167 27.45 8.01 -2.15
C GLY A 167 27.65 6.94 -3.24
N ILE A 168 26.87 6.99 -4.32
CA ILE A 168 27.01 6.10 -5.47
C ILE A 168 28.00 6.69 -6.49
N ASP A 169 28.85 5.84 -7.07
CA ASP A 169 29.79 6.23 -8.13
C ASP A 169 29.04 6.83 -9.33
N GLU A 170 29.52 7.99 -9.80
CA GLU A 170 29.00 8.73 -10.95
C GLU A 170 28.80 7.86 -12.19
N LYS A 171 29.66 6.86 -12.42
CA LYS A 171 29.57 5.95 -13.57
C LYS A 171 28.29 5.14 -13.55
N ILE A 172 27.85 4.72 -12.36
CA ILE A 172 26.63 3.93 -12.15
C ILE A 172 25.41 4.83 -12.37
N LEU A 173 25.44 6.06 -11.84
CA LEU A 173 24.36 7.04 -12.04
C LEU A 173 24.18 7.37 -13.53
N ILE A 174 25.28 7.59 -14.25
CA ILE A 174 25.26 7.82 -15.70
C ILE A 174 24.67 6.62 -16.44
N LYS A 175 25.01 5.40 -16.02
CA LYS A 175 24.46 4.17 -16.62
C LYS A 175 22.94 4.10 -16.41
N ASP A 176 22.43 4.34 -15.21
CA ASP A 176 20.99 4.35 -14.89
C ASP A 176 20.25 5.38 -15.79
N ILE A 177 20.79 6.60 -15.90
CA ILE A 177 20.21 7.66 -16.77
C ILE A 177 20.17 7.25 -18.24
N ARG A 178 21.23 6.62 -18.75
CA ARG A 178 21.29 6.12 -20.13
C ARG A 178 20.27 5.02 -20.37
N GLU A 179 20.08 4.10 -19.42
CA GLU A 179 19.08 3.05 -19.52
C GLU A 179 17.66 3.62 -19.54
N LEU A 180 17.36 4.59 -18.67
CA LEU A 180 16.09 5.30 -18.67
C LEU A 180 15.84 6.05 -19.98
N SER A 181 16.87 6.69 -20.53
CA SER A 181 16.79 7.39 -21.82
C SER A 181 16.48 6.44 -22.97
N ARG A 182 17.10 5.25 -22.98
CA ARG A 182 16.77 4.20 -23.97
C ARG A 182 15.34 3.70 -23.85
N LYS A 183 14.87 3.47 -22.60
CA LYS A 183 13.47 3.09 -22.33
C LYS A 183 12.52 4.17 -22.86
N TRP A 184 12.80 5.43 -22.59
CA TRP A 184 12.00 6.54 -23.11
C TRP A 184 11.95 6.56 -24.64
N ASN A 185 13.10 6.48 -25.30
CA ASN A 185 13.16 6.48 -26.76
C ASN A 185 12.34 5.33 -27.38
N PHE A 186 12.29 4.17 -26.71
CA PHE A 186 11.44 3.06 -27.14
C PHE A 186 9.94 3.38 -26.98
N ILE A 187 9.55 3.96 -25.84
CA ILE A 187 8.16 4.36 -25.57
C ILE A 187 7.70 5.41 -26.57
N GLU A 188 8.51 6.44 -26.82
CA GLU A 188 8.22 7.53 -27.76
C GLU A 188 7.98 7.00 -29.18
N LYS A 189 8.88 6.14 -29.68
CA LYS A 189 8.72 5.49 -31.00
C LYS A 189 7.48 4.60 -31.06
N SER A 190 7.20 3.87 -29.98
CA SER A 190 6.03 2.99 -29.89
C SER A 190 4.72 3.80 -29.85
N ALA A 191 4.71 4.96 -29.19
CA ALA A 191 3.57 5.85 -29.13
C ALA A 191 3.20 6.42 -30.51
N LEU A 192 4.21 6.80 -31.31
CA LEU A 192 4.01 7.33 -32.66
C LEU A 192 3.47 6.30 -33.65
N THR A 193 3.90 5.04 -33.53
CA THR A 193 3.52 3.96 -34.45
C THR A 193 2.18 3.32 -34.12
N THR A 194 1.68 3.51 -32.90
CA THR A 194 0.47 2.81 -32.43
C THR A 194 -0.82 3.50 -32.88
N SER A 195 -1.72 2.72 -33.50
CA SER A 195 -3.00 3.22 -34.02
C SER A 195 -4.12 3.34 -32.98
N GLY A 196 -4.16 2.46 -31.97
CA GLY A 196 -5.23 2.37 -30.98
C GLY A 196 -4.75 2.37 -29.53
N PRO A 197 -5.66 2.24 -28.55
CA PRO A 197 -5.29 2.27 -27.14
C PRO A 197 -4.50 1.01 -26.78
N ARG A 198 -3.28 1.18 -26.23
CA ARG A 198 -2.35 0.07 -25.98
C ARG A 198 -1.38 0.38 -24.85
N LEU A 199 -0.99 -0.66 -24.10
CA LEU A 199 0.14 -0.61 -23.16
C LEU A 199 1.45 -0.48 -23.94
N LEU A 200 2.23 0.56 -23.65
CA LEU A 200 3.53 0.84 -24.28
C LEU A 200 4.71 0.48 -23.38
N TYR A 201 4.55 0.70 -22.07
CA TYR A 201 5.54 0.34 -21.08
C TYR A 201 4.86 -0.27 -19.86
N TYR A 202 5.38 -1.42 -19.46
CA TYR A 202 4.94 -2.17 -18.29
C TYR A 202 5.99 -2.05 -17.20
N ASP A 203 5.64 -1.48 -16.04
CA ASP A 203 6.63 -1.27 -14.99
C ASP A 203 6.93 -2.59 -14.26
N SER A 204 8.03 -3.21 -14.70
CA SER A 204 8.90 -4.22 -14.05
C SER A 204 8.25 -5.52 -13.54
N SER A 205 8.93 -6.66 -13.66
CA SER A 205 8.41 -7.95 -13.17
C SER A 205 8.14 -7.94 -11.65
N ILE A 206 7.30 -8.85 -11.15
CA ILE A 206 7.06 -9.05 -9.70
C ILE A 206 8.37 -9.09 -8.89
N ILE A 207 9.43 -9.62 -9.50
CA ILE A 207 10.79 -9.70 -8.96
C ILE A 207 11.39 -8.31 -8.72
N HIS A 208 11.33 -7.43 -9.71
CA HIS A 208 11.87 -6.08 -9.56
C HIS A 208 11.08 -5.28 -8.53
N LYS A 209 9.74 -5.45 -8.49
CA LYS A 209 8.88 -4.81 -7.47
C LYS A 209 9.25 -5.27 -6.05
N ILE A 210 9.29 -6.58 -5.80
CA ILE A 210 9.61 -7.11 -4.46
C ILE A 210 11.03 -6.75 -4.03
N LEU A 211 12.01 -6.79 -4.95
CA LEU A 211 13.39 -6.45 -4.62
C LEU A 211 13.56 -4.96 -4.37
N ARG A 212 12.98 -4.09 -5.21
CA ARG A 212 13.07 -2.63 -5.03
C ARG A 212 12.40 -2.17 -3.73
N ASP A 213 11.21 -2.70 -3.44
CA ASP A 213 10.38 -2.17 -2.37
C ASP A 213 10.75 -2.79 -1.02
N HIS A 214 11.32 -4.00 -0.98
CA HIS A 214 11.54 -4.73 0.28
C HIS A 214 12.92 -5.35 0.48
N PHE A 215 13.82 -5.31 -0.51
CA PHE A 215 15.15 -5.87 -0.33
C PHE A 215 15.97 -5.05 0.67
N ASN A 216 16.42 -5.67 1.76
CA ASN A 216 17.26 -5.05 2.78
C ASN A 216 18.34 -6.03 3.27
N ARG A 217 19.33 -5.53 4.03
CA ARG A 217 20.45 -6.33 4.56
C ARG A 217 20.03 -7.45 5.53
N GLN A 218 18.78 -7.46 6.01
CA GLN A 218 18.27 -8.50 6.91
C GLN A 218 17.83 -9.75 6.14
N ILE A 219 17.68 -9.65 4.81
CA ILE A 219 17.30 -10.79 3.97
C ILE A 219 18.50 -11.68 3.76
N THR A 220 18.35 -12.92 4.18
CA THR A 220 19.39 -13.95 4.08
C THR A 220 19.15 -14.89 2.91
N MET A 221 17.92 -14.95 2.38
CA MET A 221 17.56 -15.92 1.35
C MET A 221 16.51 -15.41 0.37
N VAL A 222 16.69 -15.66 -0.93
CA VAL A 222 15.71 -15.41 -1.99
C VAL A 222 15.47 -16.72 -2.75
N ILE A 223 14.24 -17.20 -2.76
CA ILE A 223 13.85 -18.46 -3.40
C ILE A 223 12.88 -18.15 -4.55
N THR A 224 13.12 -18.74 -5.72
CA THR A 224 12.26 -18.55 -6.89
C THR A 224 11.99 -19.85 -7.65
N ASP A 225 10.85 -19.94 -8.32
CA ASP A 225 10.38 -21.12 -9.07
C ASP A 225 10.82 -21.16 -10.55
N SER A 226 11.49 -20.12 -11.05
CA SER A 226 11.85 -20.03 -12.47
C SER A 226 13.29 -19.59 -12.70
N LYS A 227 13.93 -20.21 -13.70
CA LYS A 227 15.30 -19.88 -14.15
C LYS A 227 15.38 -18.44 -14.67
N ASN A 228 14.32 -17.93 -15.28
CA ASN A 228 14.27 -16.54 -15.75
C ASN A 228 14.26 -15.58 -14.55
N SER A 229 13.48 -15.89 -13.51
CA SER A 229 13.47 -15.12 -12.27
C SER A 229 14.85 -15.02 -11.64
N LEU A 230 15.55 -16.15 -11.60
CA LEU A 230 16.88 -16.24 -11.01
C LEU A 230 17.86 -15.32 -11.74
N LYS A 231 17.84 -15.30 -13.08
CA LYS A 231 18.63 -14.36 -13.88
C LYS A 231 18.29 -12.90 -13.53
N GLN A 232 17.01 -12.55 -13.47
CA GLN A 232 16.57 -11.19 -13.11
C GLN A 232 17.01 -10.78 -11.70
N ILE A 233 16.96 -11.70 -10.74
CA ILE A 233 17.45 -11.46 -9.37
C ILE A 233 18.96 -11.19 -9.39
N HIS A 234 19.74 -12.00 -10.11
CA HIS A 234 21.18 -11.78 -10.24
C HIS A 234 21.51 -10.45 -10.92
N GLU A 235 20.84 -10.12 -12.03
CA GLU A 235 21.00 -8.85 -12.73
C GLU A 235 20.70 -7.66 -11.80
N TYR A 236 19.62 -7.74 -11.02
CA TYR A 236 19.26 -6.73 -10.03
C TYR A 236 20.35 -6.57 -8.95
N LEU A 237 20.84 -7.67 -8.38
CA LEU A 237 21.86 -7.63 -7.32
C LEU A 237 23.20 -7.09 -7.84
N ILE A 238 23.58 -7.44 -9.06
CA ILE A 238 24.76 -6.87 -9.74
C ILE A 238 24.58 -5.37 -9.92
N GLY A 239 23.42 -4.91 -10.37
CA GLY A 239 23.10 -3.48 -10.51
C GLY A 239 23.11 -2.71 -9.18
N GLN A 240 22.85 -3.38 -8.06
CA GLN A 240 22.94 -2.82 -6.70
C GLN A 240 24.34 -2.91 -6.09
N HIS A 241 25.35 -3.43 -6.81
CA HIS A 241 26.68 -3.74 -6.27
C HIS A 241 26.63 -4.62 -5.00
N ILE A 242 25.57 -5.43 -4.89
CA ILE A 242 25.39 -6.34 -3.76
C ILE A 242 26.14 -7.63 -4.09
N ILE A 243 27.26 -7.83 -3.41
CA ILE A 243 28.05 -9.06 -3.53
C ILE A 243 27.40 -10.10 -2.61
N PRO A 244 26.74 -11.16 -3.14
CA PRO A 244 26.01 -12.12 -2.31
C PRO A 244 26.90 -12.82 -1.27
N GLN A 245 28.17 -13.07 -1.63
CA GLN A 245 29.18 -13.68 -0.77
C GLN A 245 29.55 -12.83 0.46
N LYS A 246 29.51 -11.49 0.36
CA LYS A 246 29.80 -10.60 1.50
C LYS A 246 28.61 -10.44 2.46
N GLN A 247 27.40 -10.77 2.03
CA GLN A 247 26.16 -10.56 2.80
C GLN A 247 25.48 -11.85 3.27
N GLN A 248 26.14 -13.01 3.12
CA GLN A 248 25.55 -14.32 3.42
C GLN A 248 24.18 -14.54 2.74
N LEU A 249 23.99 -13.94 1.56
CA LEU A 249 22.73 -14.00 0.82
C LEU A 249 22.72 -15.25 -0.06
N CYS A 250 21.77 -16.15 0.19
CA CYS A 250 21.58 -17.36 -0.62
C CYS A 250 20.43 -17.18 -1.62
N ILE A 251 20.71 -17.39 -2.91
CA ILE A 251 19.70 -17.36 -3.98
C ILE A 251 19.49 -18.80 -4.46
N GLN A 252 18.25 -19.28 -4.41
CA GLN A 252 17.93 -20.67 -4.72
C GLN A 252 16.82 -20.78 -5.77
N LEU A 253 17.04 -21.68 -6.73
CA LEU A 253 15.98 -22.15 -7.62
C LEU A 253 15.24 -23.29 -6.94
N TYR A 254 13.93 -23.12 -6.79
CA TYR A 254 13.04 -24.15 -6.30
C TYR A 254 12.60 -25.04 -7.46
N ASN A 255 12.98 -26.32 -7.41
CA ASN A 255 12.77 -27.28 -8.51
C ASN A 255 11.99 -28.54 -8.08
N ASN A 256 11.17 -28.43 -7.03
CA ASN A 256 10.38 -29.55 -6.53
C ASN A 256 9.02 -29.65 -7.24
N LYS A 257 8.40 -30.84 -7.20
CA LYS A 257 7.08 -31.11 -7.80
C LYS A 257 5.93 -30.32 -7.15
N LYS A 258 5.96 -30.12 -5.82
CA LYS A 258 4.93 -29.35 -5.10
C LYS A 258 5.10 -27.86 -5.36
N CYS A 259 4.00 -27.13 -5.57
CA CYS A 259 4.04 -25.68 -5.83
C CYS A 259 4.78 -24.93 -4.71
N ILE A 260 5.60 -23.94 -5.10
CA ILE A 260 6.36 -23.13 -4.14
C ILE A 260 5.44 -22.45 -3.11
N LEU A 261 4.25 -22.01 -3.54
CA LEU A 261 3.28 -21.36 -2.65
C LEU A 261 2.72 -22.31 -1.59
N GLU A 262 2.54 -23.58 -1.93
CA GLU A 262 2.07 -24.61 -0.98
C GLU A 262 3.16 -25.00 -0.01
N ARG A 263 4.40 -25.21 -0.50
CA ARG A 263 5.54 -25.61 0.34
C ARG A 263 5.81 -24.63 1.48
N PHE A 264 5.59 -23.34 1.24
CA PHE A 264 5.82 -22.28 2.22
C PHE A 264 4.53 -21.76 2.88
N GLY A 265 3.40 -22.45 2.72
CA GLY A 265 2.14 -22.08 3.38
C GLY A 265 1.54 -20.75 2.92
N ILE A 266 1.93 -20.23 1.74
CA ILE A 266 1.42 -18.95 1.23
C ILE A 266 -0.05 -19.09 0.84
N ASN A 267 -0.44 -20.19 0.20
CA ASN A 267 -1.83 -20.43 -0.18
C ASN A 267 -2.76 -20.47 1.06
N SER A 268 -2.38 -21.21 2.10
CA SER A 268 -3.21 -21.30 3.32
C SER A 268 -3.36 -19.94 4.01
N VAL A 269 -2.30 -19.15 4.06
CA VAL A 269 -2.35 -17.78 4.60
C VAL A 269 -3.26 -16.88 3.77
N ILE A 270 -3.17 -16.93 2.43
CA ILE A 270 -4.08 -16.17 1.54
C ILE A 270 -5.54 -16.57 1.80
N PHE A 271 -5.85 -17.87 1.85
CA PHE A 271 -7.21 -18.32 2.12
C PHE A 271 -7.73 -17.90 3.49
N ASN A 272 -6.89 -17.91 4.52
CA ASN A 272 -7.27 -17.47 5.86
C ASN A 272 -7.47 -15.96 5.94
N ILE A 273 -6.64 -15.17 5.26
CA ILE A 273 -6.77 -13.71 5.14
C ILE A 273 -8.09 -13.29 4.50
N LEU A 274 -8.63 -14.09 3.57
CA LEU A 274 -9.90 -13.78 2.91
C LEU A 274 -11.12 -14.01 3.81
N LYS A 275 -10.96 -14.73 4.93
CA LYS A 275 -12.05 -14.93 5.90
C LYS A 275 -12.20 -13.68 6.79
N PRO A 276 -13.44 -13.26 7.11
CA PRO A 276 -13.67 -12.15 8.03
C PRO A 276 -13.24 -12.50 9.46
N LYS A 277 -13.47 -13.76 9.89
CA LYS A 277 -13.09 -14.25 11.22
C LYS A 277 -11.62 -14.69 11.26
N VAL A 278 -10.89 -14.25 12.28
CA VAL A 278 -9.52 -14.67 12.61
C VAL A 278 -9.53 -15.27 14.01
N GLU A 279 -8.99 -16.49 14.14
CA GLU A 279 -8.90 -17.19 15.41
C GLU A 279 -7.42 -17.27 15.83
N LEU A 280 -7.13 -16.82 17.05
CA LEU A 280 -5.80 -16.91 17.64
C LEU A 280 -5.68 -18.20 18.47
N ALA A 281 -4.45 -18.71 18.62
CA ALA A 281 -4.17 -19.87 19.49
C ALA A 281 -4.58 -19.62 20.95
N SER A 282 -4.56 -18.35 21.38
CA SER A 282 -5.05 -17.90 22.68
C SER A 282 -6.58 -17.86 22.78
N GLY A 283 -7.36 -18.48 21.90
CA GLY A 283 -8.83 -18.48 21.95
C GLY A 283 -9.51 -17.15 21.61
N ILE A 284 -8.75 -16.06 21.41
CA ILE A 284 -9.25 -14.76 20.97
C ILE A 284 -9.77 -14.87 19.54
N HIS A 285 -10.89 -14.23 19.26
CA HIS A 285 -11.49 -14.16 17.94
C HIS A 285 -11.62 -12.71 17.50
N LEU A 286 -11.14 -12.41 16.29
CA LEU A 286 -11.32 -11.11 15.64
C LEU A 286 -12.31 -11.26 14.50
N VAL A 287 -13.24 -10.32 14.36
CA VAL A 287 -14.14 -10.23 13.21
C VAL A 287 -13.83 -8.95 12.45
N ILE A 288 -13.34 -9.09 11.21
CA ILE A 288 -12.93 -7.98 10.35
C ILE A 288 -13.91 -7.83 9.20
N GLU A 289 -14.61 -6.70 9.14
CA GLU A 289 -15.58 -6.39 8.10
C GLU A 289 -15.26 -5.07 7.40
N SER A 290 -15.14 -5.12 6.08
CA SER A 290 -14.90 -3.92 5.27
C SER A 290 -16.20 -3.48 4.58
N SER A 291 -16.62 -2.26 4.87
CA SER A 291 -17.70 -1.56 4.16
C SER A 291 -17.12 -0.67 3.05
N GLU A 292 -17.96 0.12 2.38
CA GLU A 292 -17.52 1.10 1.39
C GLU A 292 -16.71 2.24 2.01
N ALA A 293 -17.06 2.68 3.22
CA ALA A 293 -16.50 3.88 3.85
C ALA A 293 -15.38 3.57 4.84
N LEU A 294 -15.52 2.49 5.61
CA LEU A 294 -14.62 2.13 6.71
C LEU A 294 -14.52 0.62 6.93
N THR A 295 -13.50 0.19 7.65
CA THR A 295 -13.34 -1.19 8.11
C THR A 295 -13.55 -1.27 9.62
N THR A 296 -14.42 -2.17 10.06
CA THR A 296 -14.65 -2.46 11.48
C THR A 296 -13.90 -3.72 11.90
N ILE A 297 -13.39 -3.72 13.13
CA ILE A 297 -12.71 -4.86 13.75
C ILE A 297 -13.29 -5.05 15.14
N ASP A 298 -13.92 -6.18 15.38
CA ASP A 298 -14.49 -6.57 16.68
C ASP A 298 -13.60 -7.61 17.36
N VAL A 299 -13.40 -7.47 18.68
CA VAL A 299 -12.52 -8.32 19.51
C VAL A 299 -13.34 -9.10 20.54
N ASN A 300 -13.31 -10.43 20.43
CA ASN A 300 -13.96 -11.35 21.35
C ASN A 300 -12.95 -12.25 22.06
N SER A 301 -13.13 -12.47 23.37
CA SER A 301 -12.19 -13.26 24.21
C SER A 301 -12.35 -14.78 24.13
N GLY A 302 -13.36 -15.30 23.41
CA GLY A 302 -13.58 -16.73 23.23
C GLY A 302 -13.51 -17.55 24.53
N SER A 303 -12.99 -18.78 24.46
CA SER A 303 -12.88 -19.73 25.58
C SER A 303 -11.68 -19.50 26.51
N PHE A 304 -11.11 -18.29 26.54
CA PHE A 304 -10.10 -17.92 27.54
C PHE A 304 -10.79 -17.77 28.92
N GLN A 305 -11.00 -18.90 29.58
CA GLN A 305 -11.68 -19.04 30.88
C GLN A 305 -10.72 -18.87 32.07
N HIS A 306 -9.83 -17.86 32.00
CA HIS A 306 -9.20 -17.37 33.23
C HIS A 306 -9.98 -16.16 33.71
N ASP A 307 -10.75 -16.38 34.78
CA ASP A 307 -11.51 -15.44 35.60
C ASP A 307 -11.89 -14.12 34.90
N LYS A 308 -13.12 -14.09 34.36
CA LYS A 308 -13.77 -12.92 33.71
C LYS A 308 -13.84 -11.64 34.58
N HIS A 309 -13.35 -11.70 35.82
CA HIS A 309 -13.28 -10.59 36.76
C HIS A 309 -11.87 -10.02 36.96
N ASN A 310 -10.85 -10.62 36.35
CA ASN A 310 -9.50 -10.10 36.46
C ASN A 310 -9.25 -9.03 35.38
N HIS A 311 -9.18 -7.78 35.82
CA HIS A 311 -8.90 -6.62 34.98
C HIS A 311 -7.62 -6.81 34.12
N ASP A 312 -6.58 -7.40 34.70
CA ASP A 312 -5.30 -7.65 34.03
C ASP A 312 -5.43 -8.64 32.86
N ALA A 313 -6.37 -9.59 32.94
CA ALA A 313 -6.62 -10.57 31.88
C ALA A 313 -7.29 -9.92 30.64
N ILE A 314 -8.17 -8.93 30.88
CA ILE A 314 -8.81 -8.16 29.79
C ILE A 314 -7.76 -7.30 29.09
N LEU A 315 -6.92 -6.59 29.84
CA LEU A 315 -5.85 -5.78 29.26
C LEU A 315 -4.88 -6.65 28.44
N GLN A 316 -4.47 -7.81 28.97
CA GLN A 316 -3.61 -8.74 28.27
C GLN A 316 -4.24 -9.25 26.97
N THR A 317 -5.54 -9.61 27.01
CA THR A 317 -6.32 -10.05 25.86
C THR A 317 -6.36 -8.96 24.79
N ASN A 318 -6.68 -7.72 25.16
CA ASN A 318 -6.71 -6.59 24.24
C ASN A 318 -5.32 -6.28 23.66
N CYS A 319 -4.23 -6.42 24.43
CA CYS A 319 -2.88 -6.23 23.92
C CYS A 319 -2.47 -7.32 22.90
N LEU A 320 -2.87 -8.57 23.13
CA LEU A 320 -2.68 -9.67 22.17
C LEU A 320 -3.49 -9.40 20.89
N ALA A 321 -4.76 -9.01 21.04
CA ALA A 321 -5.62 -8.62 19.93
C ALA A 321 -5.00 -7.46 19.14
N ALA A 322 -4.54 -6.39 19.79
CA ALA A 322 -3.90 -5.24 19.15
C ALA A 322 -2.67 -5.64 18.32
N THR A 323 -1.89 -6.61 18.81
CA THR A 323 -0.73 -7.13 18.07
C THR A 323 -1.15 -7.86 16.79
N GLU A 324 -2.19 -8.70 16.88
CA GLU A 324 -2.72 -9.40 15.71
C GLU A 324 -3.43 -8.45 14.75
N ILE A 325 -4.15 -7.45 15.25
CA ILE A 325 -4.80 -6.41 14.44
C ILE A 325 -3.76 -5.66 13.61
N GLY A 326 -2.64 -5.24 14.22
CA GLY A 326 -1.55 -4.61 13.48
C GLY A 326 -1.01 -5.49 12.35
N TYR A 327 -0.87 -6.79 12.61
CA TYR A 327 -0.49 -7.77 11.59
C TYR A 327 -1.56 -7.92 10.49
N GLN A 328 -2.84 -8.03 10.85
CA GLN A 328 -3.96 -8.23 9.92
C GLN A 328 -4.16 -7.01 9.02
N ILE A 329 -4.16 -5.78 9.58
CA ILE A 329 -4.29 -4.54 8.80
C ILE A 329 -3.18 -4.45 7.75
N LYS A 330 -1.94 -4.83 8.12
CA LYS A 330 -0.80 -4.85 7.20
C LYS A 330 -0.92 -5.93 6.13
N ILE A 331 -1.10 -7.20 6.51
CA ILE A 331 -1.09 -8.33 5.56
C ILE A 331 -2.31 -8.33 4.62
N ARG A 332 -3.46 -7.85 5.08
CA ARG A 332 -4.68 -7.65 4.27
C ARG A 332 -4.62 -6.38 3.41
N ASN A 333 -3.66 -5.50 3.70
CA ASN A 333 -3.53 -4.15 3.15
C ASN A 333 -4.82 -3.32 3.30
N LEU A 334 -5.40 -3.32 4.50
CA LEU A 334 -6.56 -2.49 4.85
C LEU A 334 -6.14 -1.01 4.85
N ASN A 335 -7.03 -0.12 4.42
CA ASN A 335 -6.70 1.29 4.25
C ASN A 335 -7.93 2.17 4.51
N GLY A 336 -7.71 3.47 4.67
CA GLY A 336 -8.76 4.43 5.02
C GLY A 336 -9.02 4.46 6.51
N ILE A 337 -10.29 4.59 6.88
CA ILE A 337 -10.75 4.64 8.27
C ILE A 337 -10.91 3.20 8.77
N ILE A 338 -10.31 2.91 9.91
CA ILE A 338 -10.41 1.62 10.59
C ILE A 338 -10.90 1.88 12.01
N VAL A 339 -11.98 1.22 12.40
CA VAL A 339 -12.59 1.34 13.73
C VAL A 339 -12.42 -0.01 14.44
N ILE A 340 -11.86 0.01 15.64
CA ILE A 340 -11.62 -1.19 16.44
C ILE A 340 -12.48 -1.13 17.70
N ASP A 341 -13.28 -2.15 17.90
CA ASP A 341 -14.08 -2.39 19.10
C ASP A 341 -13.33 -3.39 19.99
N PHE A 342 -12.65 -2.88 21.03
CA PHE A 342 -11.94 -3.71 22.00
C PHE A 342 -12.88 -4.10 23.13
N ILE A 343 -12.53 -5.16 23.87
CA ILE A 343 -13.28 -5.56 25.06
C ILE A 343 -13.24 -4.42 26.09
N ASP A 344 -14.40 -4.07 26.65
CA ASP A 344 -14.54 -2.99 27.63
C ASP A 344 -13.52 -3.05 28.77
N MET A 345 -12.80 -1.95 28.96
CA MET A 345 -11.88 -1.75 30.08
C MET A 345 -12.37 -0.61 30.97
N LYS A 346 -12.49 -0.87 32.28
CA LYS A 346 -12.98 0.12 33.26
C LYS A 346 -11.95 1.18 33.63
N SER A 347 -10.65 0.83 33.62
CA SER A 347 -9.57 1.75 33.98
C SER A 347 -9.11 2.57 32.77
N HIS A 348 -9.06 3.89 32.92
CA HIS A 348 -8.42 4.77 31.94
C HIS A 348 -6.92 4.50 31.79
N GLN A 349 -6.26 4.04 32.84
CA GLN A 349 -4.85 3.67 32.77
C GLN A 349 -4.65 2.50 31.79
N ASP A 350 -5.55 1.53 31.81
CA ASP A 350 -5.49 0.36 30.93
C ASP A 350 -5.76 0.72 29.49
N GLN A 351 -6.76 1.57 29.25
CA GLN A 351 -7.04 2.15 27.93
C GLN A 351 -5.79 2.84 27.37
N LEU A 352 -5.10 3.67 28.18
CA LEU A 352 -3.86 4.32 27.77
C LEU A 352 -2.75 3.30 27.46
N THR A 353 -2.58 2.27 28.30
CA THR A 353 -1.56 1.23 28.04
C THR A 353 -1.84 0.43 26.77
N LEU A 354 -3.10 0.14 26.46
CA LEU A 354 -3.51 -0.49 25.21
C LEU A 354 -3.17 0.40 24.01
N LEU A 355 -3.50 1.70 24.07
CA LEU A 355 -3.19 2.66 23.00
C LEU A 355 -1.68 2.80 22.79
N GLU A 356 -0.89 2.84 23.86
CA GLU A 356 0.57 2.84 23.78
C GLU A 356 1.11 1.57 23.12
N HIS A 357 0.56 0.41 23.47
CA HIS A 357 0.94 -0.87 22.88
C HIS A 357 0.58 -0.93 21.40
N LEU A 358 -0.65 -0.53 21.05
CA LEU A 358 -1.11 -0.46 19.66
C LEU A 358 -0.22 0.48 18.84
N ASN A 359 0.11 1.66 19.36
CA ASN A 359 1.01 2.60 18.69
C ASN A 359 2.40 1.98 18.43
N LYS A 360 2.98 1.28 19.42
CA LYS A 360 4.26 0.57 19.26
C LYS A 360 4.22 -0.49 18.15
N VAL A 361 3.10 -1.19 17.99
CA VAL A 361 2.90 -2.16 16.90
C VAL A 361 2.79 -1.45 15.54
N LEU A 362 2.07 -0.33 15.49
CA LEU A 362 1.76 0.42 14.26
C LEU A 362 2.96 1.18 13.68
N ILE A 363 3.95 1.57 14.48
CA ILE A 363 5.15 2.32 14.04
C ILE A 363 5.93 1.61 12.91
N TYR A 364 5.89 0.28 12.86
CA TYR A 364 6.62 -0.51 11.85
C TYR A 364 5.88 -0.66 10.51
N ASP A 365 4.71 -0.03 10.37
CA ASP A 365 3.94 -0.06 9.13
C ASP A 365 4.27 1.13 8.23
N GLU A 366 4.78 0.83 7.04
CA GLU A 366 5.15 1.82 6.02
C GLU A 366 3.96 2.65 5.50
N ALA A 367 2.72 2.16 5.66
CA ALA A 367 1.52 2.90 5.33
C ALA A 367 1.15 4.00 6.34
N LYS A 368 1.99 4.21 7.37
CA LYS A 368 1.85 5.24 8.41
C LYS A 368 0.44 5.28 9.01
N PRO A 369 -0.02 4.18 9.63
CA PRO A 369 -1.26 4.20 10.39
C PRO A 369 -1.13 5.15 11.60
N GLU A 370 -2.17 5.95 11.82
CA GLU A 370 -2.22 6.96 12.87
C GLU A 370 -3.49 6.72 13.72
N ILE A 371 -3.32 6.66 15.04
CA ILE A 371 -4.44 6.62 15.99
C ILE A 371 -5.01 8.04 16.09
N VAL A 372 -6.28 8.19 15.75
CA VAL A 372 -6.97 9.49 15.80
C VAL A 372 -7.46 9.75 17.21
N GLN A 373 -8.26 8.84 17.76
CA GLN A 373 -8.85 8.97 19.09
C GLN A 373 -9.37 7.62 19.61
N LEU A 374 -9.63 7.59 20.92
CA LEU A 374 -10.55 6.65 21.56
C LEU A 374 -11.87 7.40 21.78
N SER A 375 -12.96 6.90 21.20
CA SER A 375 -14.27 7.54 21.30
C SER A 375 -14.89 7.33 22.68
N GLU A 376 -15.91 8.14 23.00
CA GLU A 376 -16.71 7.96 24.23
C GLU A 376 -17.46 6.62 24.26
N LEU A 377 -17.64 5.99 23.10
CA LEU A 377 -18.23 4.66 22.96
C LEU A 377 -17.22 3.52 23.17
N GLY A 378 -15.94 3.82 23.47
CA GLY A 378 -14.89 2.81 23.66
C GLY A 378 -14.21 2.36 22.36
N LEU A 379 -14.59 2.93 21.21
CA LEU A 379 -14.03 2.56 19.91
C LEU A 379 -12.71 3.27 19.64
N VAL A 380 -11.70 2.53 19.18
CA VAL A 380 -10.43 3.10 18.72
C VAL A 380 -10.50 3.39 17.24
N GLU A 381 -10.30 4.66 16.88
CA GLU A 381 -10.35 5.14 15.50
C GLU A 381 -8.93 5.32 14.95
N LEU A 382 -8.67 4.70 13.80
CA LEU A 382 -7.39 4.75 13.09
C LEU A 382 -7.58 5.25 11.66
N THR A 383 -6.55 5.92 11.15
CA THR A 383 -6.43 6.17 9.70
C THR A 383 -5.17 5.50 9.17
N ARG A 384 -5.25 4.90 7.98
CA ARG A 384 -4.09 4.26 7.32
C ARG A 384 -4.04 4.62 5.84
N ARG A 385 -2.88 5.02 5.34
CA ARG A 385 -2.72 5.47 3.94
C ARG A 385 -2.87 4.30 2.97
N ARG A 386 -3.54 4.53 1.85
CA ARG A 386 -3.69 3.51 0.79
C ARG A 386 -2.41 3.39 -0.03
N ARG A 387 -1.80 2.20 -0.04
CA ARG A 387 -0.62 1.88 -0.87
C ARG A 387 -0.93 1.14 -2.17
N GLY A 388 -2.10 0.53 -2.28
CA GLY A 388 -2.52 -0.28 -3.42
C GLY A 388 -3.84 -0.99 -3.13
N GLN A 389 -4.20 -1.96 -3.95
CA GLN A 389 -5.37 -2.80 -3.72
C GLN A 389 -5.23 -3.66 -2.46
N SER A 390 -6.34 -3.88 -1.74
CA SER A 390 -6.38 -4.82 -0.62
C SER A 390 -6.39 -6.27 -1.13
N ILE A 391 -6.03 -7.23 -0.27
CA ILE A 391 -6.06 -8.66 -0.66
C ILE A 391 -7.47 -9.13 -1.04
N THR A 392 -8.50 -8.55 -0.41
CA THR A 392 -9.90 -8.82 -0.73
C THR A 392 -10.33 -8.20 -2.06
N GLU A 393 -9.89 -6.98 -2.39
CA GLU A 393 -10.12 -6.37 -3.70
C GLU A 393 -9.42 -7.16 -4.81
N VAL A 394 -8.25 -7.71 -4.50
CA VAL A 394 -7.54 -8.65 -5.38
C VAL A 394 -8.41 -9.91 -5.49
N PHE A 395 -8.43 -10.84 -4.54
CA PHE A 395 -9.04 -12.17 -4.78
C PHE A 395 -10.59 -12.22 -4.75
N GLY A 396 -11.27 -11.23 -4.20
CA GLY A 396 -12.71 -11.27 -3.92
C GLY A 396 -13.64 -11.03 -5.11
N GLU A 397 -13.12 -10.56 -6.26
CA GLU A 397 -13.95 -10.20 -7.43
C GLU A 397 -14.75 -11.37 -8.03
N ALA A 398 -14.38 -12.62 -7.76
CA ALA A 398 -15.06 -13.79 -8.35
C ALA A 398 -16.55 -13.93 -7.93
N LYS A 399 -16.99 -13.34 -6.81
CA LYS A 399 -18.37 -13.51 -6.32
C LYS A 399 -19.38 -12.47 -6.84
N ASN A 400 -18.93 -11.35 -7.42
CA ASN A 400 -19.83 -10.28 -7.85
C ASN A 400 -20.38 -10.45 -9.28
N HIS A 401 -19.77 -11.30 -10.11
CA HIS A 401 -20.31 -11.58 -11.45
C HIS A 401 -21.56 -12.48 -11.44
N GLN A 402 -21.83 -13.22 -10.36
CA GLN A 402 -23.04 -14.06 -10.27
C GLN A 402 -24.25 -13.34 -9.66
N LYS A 403 -24.06 -12.24 -8.92
CA LYS A 403 -25.18 -11.48 -8.34
C LYS A 403 -25.87 -10.53 -9.32
N GLY A 404 -25.28 -10.27 -10.50
CA GLY A 404 -25.85 -9.42 -11.54
C GLY A 404 -26.91 -10.08 -12.44
N ILE A 405 -27.10 -11.40 -12.35
CA ILE A 405 -28.00 -12.14 -13.26
C ILE A 405 -29.36 -12.47 -12.61
N HIS A 406 -29.48 -12.39 -11.27
CA HIS A 406 -30.73 -12.75 -10.57
C HIS A 406 -31.66 -11.59 -10.19
N ASN A 407 -31.30 -10.33 -10.48
CA ASN A 407 -32.12 -9.18 -10.09
C ASN A 407 -32.98 -8.54 -11.20
N HIS A 408 -33.12 -9.19 -12.36
CA HIS A 408 -33.95 -8.70 -13.47
C HIS A 408 -35.30 -9.43 -13.68
N ALA A 409 -35.70 -10.33 -12.78
CA ALA A 409 -36.91 -11.15 -12.97
C ALA A 409 -38.05 -10.91 -11.95
N GLY A 410 -38.05 -9.82 -11.18
CA GLY A 410 -39.08 -9.62 -10.16
C GLY A 410 -39.25 -8.20 -9.66
N LYS A 411 -39.81 -7.33 -10.50
CA LYS A 411 -40.68 -6.19 -10.11
C LYS A 411 -41.16 -5.45 -11.35
N MET A 412 -42.09 -6.07 -12.07
CA MET A 412 -43.15 -5.33 -12.75
C MET A 412 -44.46 -5.59 -12.01
N MET A 413 -45.32 -4.58 -11.97
CA MET A 413 -46.67 -4.54 -11.40
C MET A 413 -46.74 -4.35 -9.87
N LYS A 414 -46.92 -3.08 -9.45
CA LYS A 414 -48.23 -2.54 -9.04
C LYS A 414 -48.07 -1.10 -8.56
N GLU A 415 -48.76 -0.19 -9.24
CA GLU A 415 -49.07 1.17 -8.81
C GLU A 415 -50.34 1.19 -7.92
N HIS A 416 -50.51 2.33 -7.26
CA HIS A 416 -51.66 2.85 -6.50
C HIS A 416 -51.80 2.37 -5.04
N ASN A 417 -52.00 3.21 -4.02
CA ASN A 417 -52.42 4.63 -3.97
C ASN A 417 -52.13 5.26 -2.58
N SER A 418 -51.98 6.61 -2.56
CA SER A 418 -52.38 7.65 -1.56
C SER A 418 -52.44 7.29 -0.06
N THR A 419 -52.12 8.12 0.93
CA THR A 419 -51.77 9.55 1.13
C THR A 419 -51.48 9.63 2.62
N ASP A 420 -50.52 10.45 3.07
CA ASP A 420 -50.79 11.49 4.06
C ASP A 420 -49.53 12.27 4.43
N SER A 421 -49.78 13.56 4.50
CA SER A 421 -48.90 14.68 4.80
C SER A 421 -48.26 14.60 6.17
N HIS A 422 -46.99 15.02 6.28
CA HIS A 422 -46.58 16.01 7.28
C HIS A 422 -45.28 16.70 6.83
N HIS A 423 -45.43 17.96 6.41
CA HIS A 423 -44.34 18.91 6.27
C HIS A 423 -43.75 19.22 7.66
N TYR A 424 -42.49 18.86 7.85
CA TYR A 424 -41.62 19.56 8.80
C TYR A 424 -40.31 19.90 8.09
N GLN A 425 -40.22 21.15 7.63
CA GLN A 425 -38.93 21.81 7.47
C GLN A 425 -38.26 21.83 8.85
N LYS A 426 -37.04 21.28 8.94
CA LYS A 426 -36.11 21.62 10.00
C LYS A 426 -34.76 21.96 9.37
N ASP A 427 -34.37 23.19 9.64
CA ASP A 427 -33.10 23.81 9.29
C ASP A 427 -31.90 22.91 9.58
N VAL A 428 -31.04 22.76 8.58
CA VAL A 428 -29.79 21.97 8.64
C VAL A 428 -28.65 22.77 9.34
N ASN A 429 -28.98 23.80 10.12
CA ASN A 429 -27.98 24.73 10.71
C ASN A 429 -27.91 24.75 12.25
N ALA A 430 -28.13 23.61 12.89
CA ALA A 430 -27.61 23.34 14.23
C ALA A 430 -27.28 21.84 14.25
N ILE A 431 -26.03 21.40 14.32
CA ILE A 431 -25.24 21.25 15.55
C ILE A 431 -23.76 21.16 15.11
N PHE A 432 -23.15 22.30 14.78
CA PHE A 432 -21.69 22.39 14.62
C PHE A 432 -21.08 22.98 15.90
N PHE A 433 -20.15 22.20 16.47
CA PHE A 433 -19.16 22.50 17.49
C PHE A 433 -19.06 23.96 17.96
N LYS A 434 -19.47 24.23 19.20
CA LYS A 434 -18.93 25.33 20.00
C LYS A 434 -18.37 24.79 21.31
N LYS A 435 -17.10 24.38 21.29
CA LYS A 435 -16.27 24.40 22.51
C LYS A 435 -14.88 24.85 22.15
N LYS A 436 -14.45 25.97 22.75
CA LYS A 436 -13.08 26.46 22.69
C LYS A 436 -12.25 25.59 23.63
N PHE A 437 -11.16 25.03 23.12
CA PHE A 437 -10.18 24.29 23.92
C PHE A 437 -9.36 25.28 24.74
N ASN A 438 -9.32 25.08 26.05
CA ASN A 438 -8.36 25.74 26.94
C ASN A 438 -7.68 24.69 27.81
N HIS A 439 -6.35 24.85 27.91
CA HIS A 439 -5.37 24.25 28.81
C HIS A 439 -4.65 22.96 28.37
N PHE A 440 -3.38 23.18 28.01
CA PHE A 440 -2.28 22.23 28.05
C PHE A 440 -1.82 22.11 29.51
N ASP A 441 -1.87 20.90 30.08
CA ASP A 441 -1.13 20.61 31.30
C ASP A 441 0.23 20.00 30.94
N GLN A 442 1.29 20.71 31.32
CA GLN A 442 2.67 20.23 31.31
C GLN A 442 2.88 19.28 32.50
N ILE A 443 3.19 18.02 32.21
CA ILE A 443 3.53 17.04 33.25
C ILE A 443 5.00 17.23 33.65
N ASN A 444 5.21 17.74 34.87
CA ASN A 444 6.51 17.83 35.51
C ASN A 444 6.95 16.47 36.10
N ASN A 445 8.22 16.13 35.84
CA ASN A 445 8.91 14.95 36.37
C ASN A 445 9.22 15.09 37.86
N HIS A 446 8.84 14.11 38.69
CA HIS A 446 9.48 13.87 39.99
C HIS A 446 9.77 12.39 40.29
N LYS A 447 10.89 12.18 40.99
CA LYS A 447 11.72 10.96 41.10
C LYS A 447 11.23 9.94 42.15
N LYS A 448 11.29 8.66 41.73
CA LYS A 448 11.73 7.40 42.41
C LYS A 448 11.78 7.30 43.96
N LYS A 449 11.24 6.17 44.47
CA LYS A 449 11.92 5.28 45.44
C LYS A 449 11.80 3.80 45.05
N LYS A 450 12.88 3.06 45.33
CA LYS A 450 13.18 1.67 44.94
C LYS A 450 12.44 0.66 45.83
N ASN A 451 12.00 -0.46 45.24
CA ASN A 451 11.93 -1.76 45.92
C ASN A 451 12.36 -2.89 44.96
N ILE A 452 12.82 -3.97 45.56
CA ILE A 452 13.89 -4.88 45.06
C ILE A 452 13.26 -6.16 44.50
N PHE A 453 12.65 -6.07 43.32
CA PHE A 453 12.33 -7.25 42.53
C PHE A 453 12.75 -7.03 41.07
N LYS A 454 13.42 -8.04 40.53
CA LYS A 454 14.06 -8.10 39.20
C LYS A 454 13.10 -7.67 38.08
N ASN A 455 13.48 -6.61 37.38
CA ASN A 455 12.72 -5.96 36.30
C ASN A 455 12.67 -6.79 35.01
N LEU A 456 11.51 -7.35 34.68
CA LEU A 456 11.02 -7.29 33.30
C LEU A 456 10.29 -5.95 33.16
N LYS A 457 10.77 -5.07 32.28
CA LYS A 457 10.33 -3.65 32.24
C LYS A 457 8.90 -3.46 31.71
N TYR A 458 8.26 -4.52 31.20
CA TYR A 458 6.86 -4.51 30.78
C TYR A 458 6.27 -5.93 30.89
N GLN A 459 5.42 -6.20 31.90
CA GLN A 459 4.73 -7.50 32.04
C GLN A 459 3.63 -7.72 30.98
N HIS A 460 3.10 -6.64 30.39
CA HIS A 460 1.93 -6.68 29.50
C HIS A 460 2.21 -6.27 28.05
N ILE A 461 3.42 -5.76 27.76
CA ILE A 461 3.85 -5.46 26.38
C ILE A 461 4.53 -6.70 25.85
N VAL A 462 3.88 -7.40 24.92
CA VAL A 462 4.52 -8.49 24.20
C VAL A 462 5.43 -7.86 23.14
N PRO A 463 6.77 -7.99 23.24
CA PRO A 463 7.65 -7.57 22.16
C PRO A 463 7.25 -8.34 20.89
N LEU A 464 7.17 -7.67 19.74
CA LEU A 464 6.76 -8.29 18.47
C LEU A 464 7.52 -9.62 18.21
N ASN A 465 8.80 -9.66 18.58
CA ASN A 465 9.66 -10.84 18.46
C ASN A 465 9.22 -12.04 19.34
N LEU A 466 8.67 -11.78 20.52
CA LEU A 466 8.15 -12.78 21.46
C LEU A 466 6.76 -13.28 21.05
N TYR A 467 5.90 -12.40 20.51
CA TYR A 467 4.61 -12.77 19.94
C TYR A 467 4.75 -13.83 18.84
N TYR A 468 5.77 -13.68 17.98
CA TYR A 468 6.06 -14.69 16.96
C TYR A 468 6.53 -16.02 17.56
N SER A 469 7.30 -16.01 18.66
CA SER A 469 7.77 -17.25 19.32
C SER A 469 6.70 -18.00 20.12
N THR A 470 5.66 -17.31 20.61
CA THR A 470 4.58 -17.93 21.42
C THR A 470 3.53 -18.65 20.56
N ILE A 471 3.42 -18.31 19.27
CA ILE A 471 2.53 -18.98 18.31
C ILE A 471 3.19 -20.25 17.73
N ASP A 472 4.52 -20.36 17.79
CA ASP A 472 5.32 -21.44 17.20
C ASP A 472 5.15 -22.82 17.88
N GLN A 473 4.47 -22.93 19.04
CA GLN A 473 4.30 -24.22 19.73
C GLN A 473 3.18 -25.12 19.18
N THR A 474 2.42 -24.70 18.17
CA THR A 474 1.27 -25.47 17.64
C THR A 474 1.44 -26.01 16.24
N ILE A 475 2.63 -25.89 15.63
CA ILE A 475 2.90 -26.49 14.32
C ILE A 475 4.11 -27.41 14.44
N GLU A 476 3.84 -28.67 14.79
CA GLU A 476 4.79 -29.75 14.56
C GLU A 476 4.92 -29.98 13.05
N TYR A 477 6.08 -29.63 12.49
CA TYR A 477 6.46 -30.03 11.15
C TYR A 477 7.08 -31.43 11.22
N SER A 478 6.37 -32.42 10.69
CA SER A 478 6.96 -33.70 10.27
C SER A 478 7.65 -33.59 8.91
#